data_AF-A0A661Z549-F1
#
_entry.id   AF-A0A661Z549-F1
#
_cell.length_a   1.000
_cell.length_b   1.000
_cell.length_c   1.000
_cell.angle_alpha   90.00
_cell.angle_beta   90.00
_cell.angle_gamma   90.00
#
_symmetry.space_group_name_H-M   'P 1'
#
loop_
_entity.id
_entity.type
_entity.pdbx_description
1 polymer ?
#
loop_
_entity_poly.entity_id
_entity_poly.type
_entity_poly.pdbx_seq_one_letter_code
_entity_poly.pdbx_strand_id
1 'polypeptide(L)'
;ALFLYVGAEVIAVDTLISYGSSLGFEMSEAKFFSSFTLGAMIFGYFLGIALIPKVLSQSKALMIMAVVGVVFVIIAMASSGFTSILFIAALGLANSIMWPAIWPLAINGLGKFTKQGSALLIMAISGGAIMPLIYGALSGANMLGSQIAYVILIPSYLFILYYAWSQNKAE
;
A
#
# COMPACT_ATOMS: atom_id res chain seq x y z
N ALA A 1 -8.72 7.21 -4.06
CA ALA A 1 -7.29 6.87 -3.94
C ALA A 1 -6.94 6.53 -2.50
N LEU A 2 -7.16 7.45 -1.55
CA LEU A 2 -6.85 7.22 -0.14
C LEU A 2 -7.51 5.96 0.47
N PHE A 3 -8.78 5.70 0.16
CA PHE A 3 -9.49 4.49 0.61
C PHE A 3 -8.78 3.19 0.20
N LEU A 4 -8.41 3.08 -1.08
CA LEU A 4 -7.73 1.91 -1.62
C LEU A 4 -6.29 1.80 -1.11
N TYR A 5 -5.62 2.94 -0.92
CA TYR A 5 -4.30 3.01 -0.31
C TYR A 5 -4.31 2.45 1.12
N VAL A 6 -5.19 2.95 2.00
CA VAL A 6 -5.24 2.49 3.39
C VAL A 6 -5.59 1.00 3.43
N GLY A 7 -6.51 0.57 2.58
CA GLY A 7 -6.82 -0.85 2.44
C GLY A 7 -5.61 -1.70 2.02
N ALA A 8 -4.84 -1.23 1.03
CA ALA A 8 -3.65 -1.91 0.56
C ALA A 8 -2.54 -1.97 1.62
N GLU A 9 -2.35 -0.88 2.36
CA GLU A 9 -1.40 -0.80 3.48
C GLU A 9 -1.78 -1.79 4.60
N VAL A 10 -3.05 -1.78 5.04
CA VAL A 10 -3.50 -2.66 6.11
C VAL A 10 -3.44 -4.12 5.67
N ILE A 11 -3.81 -4.45 4.42
CA ILE A 11 -3.62 -5.81 3.90
C ILE A 11 -2.14 -6.20 3.98
N ALA A 12 -1.20 -5.37 3.52
CA ALA A 12 0.22 -5.71 3.53
C ALA A 12 0.79 -5.95 4.94
N VAL A 13 0.29 -5.22 5.96
CA VAL A 13 0.77 -5.34 7.34
C VAL A 13 0.07 -6.46 8.11
N ASP A 14 -1.26 -6.49 8.09
CA ASP A 14 -2.08 -7.39 8.91
C ASP A 14 -2.02 -8.84 8.42
N THR A 15 -1.96 -9.03 7.10
CA THR A 15 -1.97 -10.38 6.51
C THR A 15 -0.59 -11.03 6.52
N LEU A 16 0.49 -10.27 6.75
CA LEU A 16 1.86 -10.78 6.71
C LEU A 16 2.11 -11.91 7.72
N ILE A 17 1.58 -11.75 8.94
CA ILE A 17 1.73 -12.73 10.03
C ILE A 17 0.95 -14.01 9.69
N SER A 18 -0.30 -13.86 9.27
CA SER A 18 -1.16 -14.97 8.88
C SER A 18 -0.64 -15.72 7.65
N TYR A 19 -0.04 -15.00 6.69
CA TYR A 19 0.60 -15.58 5.51
C TYR A 19 1.91 -16.29 5.85
N GLY A 20 2.73 -15.75 6.75
CA GLY A 20 3.92 -16.44 7.25
C GLY A 20 3.57 -17.75 7.97
N SER A 21 2.50 -17.71 8.78
CA SER A 21 1.97 -18.89 9.47
C SER A 21 1.45 -19.95 8.50
N SER A 22 0.77 -19.56 7.41
CA SER A 22 0.28 -20.52 6.41
C SER A 22 1.40 -21.17 5.58
N LEU A 23 2.58 -20.57 5.56
CA LEU A 23 3.79 -21.13 4.94
C LEU A 23 4.60 -22.02 5.91
N GLY A 24 4.15 -22.20 7.15
CA GLY A 24 4.78 -23.06 8.15
C GLY A 24 5.90 -22.41 8.98
N PHE A 25 6.07 -21.09 8.90
CA PHE A 25 7.00 -20.36 9.77
C PHE A 25 6.42 -20.18 11.17
N GLU A 26 7.26 -20.24 12.20
CA GLU A 26 6.82 -19.92 13.55
C GLU A 26 6.40 -18.45 13.65
N MET A 27 5.45 -18.17 14.53
CA MET A 27 4.97 -16.81 14.80
C MET A 27 6.10 -15.88 15.32
N SER A 28 7.17 -16.45 15.87
CA SER A 28 8.40 -15.76 16.28
C SER A 28 9.17 -15.18 15.08
N GLU A 29 9.33 -15.97 14.01
CA GLU A 29 9.96 -15.56 12.74
C GLU A 29 9.05 -14.63 11.94
N ALA A 30 7.74 -14.86 11.96
CA ALA A 30 6.76 -13.99 11.31
C ALA A 30 6.81 -12.54 11.83
N LYS A 31 7.00 -12.36 13.14
CA LYS A 31 7.21 -11.03 13.75
C LYS A 31 8.47 -10.34 13.27
N PHE A 32 9.51 -11.11 12.92
CA PHE A 32 10.74 -10.57 12.38
C PHE A 32 10.50 -9.97 10.99
N PHE A 33 9.67 -10.61 10.15
CA PHE A 33 9.25 -10.04 8.87
C PHE A 33 8.42 -8.77 9.03
N SER A 34 7.47 -8.73 9.97
CA SER A 34 6.72 -7.51 10.27
C SER A 34 7.62 -6.37 10.72
N SER A 35 8.67 -6.67 11.50
CA SER A 35 9.67 -5.70 11.91
C SER A 35 10.48 -5.18 10.72
N PHE A 36 10.79 -6.05 9.75
CA PHE A 36 11.42 -5.65 8.49
C PHE A 36 10.50 -4.73 7.66
N THR A 37 9.19 -5.03 7.56
CA THR A 37 8.20 -4.16 6.91
C THR A 37 8.22 -2.75 7.50
N LEU A 38 8.18 -2.64 8.83
CA LEU A 38 8.23 -1.36 9.54
C LEU A 38 9.56 -0.63 9.29
N GLY A 39 10.67 -1.35 9.32
CA GLY A 39 11.99 -0.80 8.98
C GLY A 39 12.05 -0.27 7.55
N ALA A 40 11.53 -1.03 6.58
CA ALA A 40 11.43 -0.65 5.18
C ALA A 40 10.51 0.57 4.98
N MET A 41 9.43 0.67 5.75
CA MET A 41 8.53 1.82 5.75
C MET A 41 9.20 3.09 6.30
N ILE A 42 9.92 2.99 7.42
CA ILE A 42 10.72 4.09 7.98
C ILE A 42 11.78 4.54 6.98
N PHE A 43 12.49 3.59 6.37
CA PHE A 43 13.48 3.88 5.33
C PHE A 43 12.85 4.56 4.11
N GLY A 44 11.68 4.08 3.68
CA GLY A 44 10.89 4.71 2.62
C GLY A 44 10.46 6.14 2.96
N TYR A 45 10.10 6.43 4.21
CA TYR A 45 9.83 7.80 4.66
C TYR A 45 11.06 8.69 4.58
N PHE A 46 12.22 8.23 5.04
CA PHE A 46 13.47 8.99 4.90
C PHE A 46 13.82 9.26 3.44
N LEU A 47 13.63 8.27 2.55
CA LEU A 47 13.77 8.47 1.11
C LEU A 47 12.79 9.52 0.61
N GLY A 48 11.52 9.43 0.98
CA GLY A 48 10.49 10.40 0.59
C GLY A 48 10.82 11.82 1.03
N ILE A 49 11.23 12.01 2.28
CA ILE A 49 11.63 13.32 2.81
C ILE A 49 12.88 13.84 2.09
N ALA A 50 13.81 12.98 1.67
CA ALA A 50 15.00 13.39 0.94
C ALA A 50 14.73 13.70 -0.55
N LEU A 51 13.86 12.93 -1.21
CA LEU A 51 13.63 12.97 -2.66
C LEU A 51 12.51 13.94 -3.08
N ILE A 52 11.42 14.06 -2.30
CA ILE A 52 10.26 14.89 -2.65
C ILE A 52 10.58 16.39 -2.69
N PRO A 53 11.23 17.00 -1.67
CA PRO A 53 11.52 18.43 -1.72
C PRO A 53 12.69 18.82 -2.65
N LYS A 54 13.51 17.86 -3.11
CA LYS A 54 14.73 18.15 -3.89
C LYS A 54 14.70 17.70 -5.35
N VAL A 55 13.95 16.65 -5.72
CA VAL A 55 14.12 15.97 -7.02
C VAL A 55 12.80 15.65 -7.74
N LEU A 56 11.69 15.40 -7.03
CA LEU A 56 10.45 14.87 -7.61
C LEU A 56 9.19 15.57 -7.07
N SER A 57 8.23 15.93 -7.95
CA SER A 57 6.91 16.39 -7.51
C SER A 57 6.18 15.29 -6.74
N GLN A 58 5.27 15.66 -5.83
CA GLN A 58 4.48 14.71 -5.04
C GLN A 58 3.74 13.71 -5.94
N SER A 59 3.21 14.18 -7.07
CA SER A 59 2.54 13.34 -8.07
C SER A 59 3.48 12.31 -8.69
N LYS A 60 4.73 12.69 -9.04
CA LYS A 60 5.72 11.77 -9.62
C LYS A 60 6.22 10.74 -8.61
N ALA A 61 6.48 11.16 -7.37
CA ALA A 61 6.84 10.23 -6.31
C ALA A 61 5.73 9.20 -6.07
N LEU A 62 4.47 9.64 -6.06
CA LEU A 62 3.31 8.76 -5.92
C LEU A 62 3.18 7.79 -7.10
N MET A 63 3.41 8.24 -8.34
CA MET A 63 3.41 7.36 -9.52
C MET A 63 4.48 6.27 -9.42
N ILE A 64 5.73 6.63 -9.07
CA ILE A 64 6.83 5.67 -8.94
C ILE A 64 6.49 4.63 -7.87
N MET A 65 6.02 5.07 -6.70
CA MET A 65 5.68 4.16 -5.61
C MET A 65 4.50 3.26 -5.94
N ALA A 66 3.49 3.75 -6.67
CA ALA A 66 2.38 2.92 -7.13
C ALA A 66 2.84 1.84 -8.13
N VAL A 67 3.76 2.18 -9.05
CA VAL A 67 4.36 1.19 -9.97
C VAL A 67 5.18 0.15 -9.19
N VAL A 68 6.02 0.59 -8.25
CA VAL A 68 6.81 -0.31 -7.39
C VAL A 68 5.88 -1.24 -6.59
N GLY A 69 4.77 -0.72 -6.06
CA GLY A 69 3.74 -1.50 -5.39
C GLY A 69 3.14 -2.60 -6.27
N VAL A 70 2.75 -2.27 -7.51
CA VAL A 70 2.24 -3.27 -8.48
C VAL A 70 3.29 -4.34 -8.76
N VAL A 71 4.54 -3.94 -9.02
CA VAL A 71 5.64 -4.87 -9.31
C VAL A 71 5.89 -5.81 -8.13
N PHE A 72 5.92 -5.29 -6.91
CA PHE A 72 6.11 -6.11 -5.71
C PHE A 72 4.96 -7.10 -5.48
N VAL A 73 3.71 -6.69 -5.72
CA VAL A 73 2.56 -7.61 -5.66
C VAL A 73 2.69 -8.73 -6.70
N ILE A 74 3.05 -8.39 -7.94
CA ILE A 74 3.22 -9.40 -9.01
C ILE A 74 4.34 -10.38 -8.66
N ILE A 75 5.47 -9.89 -8.16
CA ILE A 75 6.59 -10.75 -7.77
C ILE A 75 6.22 -11.60 -6.54
N ALA A 76 5.52 -11.05 -5.55
CA ALA A 76 5.03 -11.82 -4.41
C ALA A 76 4.05 -12.93 -4.86
N MET A 77 3.18 -12.65 -5.84
CA MET A 77 2.28 -13.65 -6.41
C MET A 77 3.00 -14.70 -7.26
N ALA A 78 4.11 -14.37 -7.92
CA ALA A 78 4.87 -15.28 -8.77
C ALA A 78 5.95 -16.08 -8.01
N SER A 79 6.41 -15.58 -6.85
CA SER A 79 7.39 -16.23 -5.99
C SER A 79 6.72 -17.04 -4.88
N SER A 80 7.45 -17.94 -4.21
CA SER A 80 6.89 -18.77 -3.14
C SER A 80 7.79 -18.78 -1.90
N GLY A 81 7.22 -19.12 -0.74
CA GLY A 81 7.94 -19.20 0.52
C GLY A 81 8.46 -17.84 1.01
N PHE A 82 9.71 -17.83 1.49
CA PHE A 82 10.35 -16.67 2.11
C PHE A 82 10.44 -15.44 1.19
N THR A 83 10.69 -15.65 -0.11
CA THR A 83 10.80 -14.57 -1.08
C THR A 83 9.49 -13.81 -1.24
N SER A 84 8.35 -14.51 -1.25
CA SER A 84 7.03 -13.86 -1.33
C SER A 84 6.78 -12.97 -0.10
N ILE A 85 7.08 -13.48 1.11
CA ILE A 85 6.95 -12.71 2.35
C ILE A 85 7.81 -11.44 2.30
N LEU A 86 9.05 -11.52 1.81
CA LEU A 86 9.92 -10.35 1.67
C LEU A 86 9.34 -9.30 0.72
N PHE A 87 8.72 -9.69 -0.40
CA PHE A 87 8.11 -8.74 -1.32
C PHE A 87 6.85 -8.11 -0.74
N ILE A 88 6.03 -8.86 0.02
CA ILE A 88 4.90 -8.27 0.77
C ILE A 88 5.41 -7.32 1.85
N ALA A 89 6.48 -7.67 2.57
CA ALA A 89 7.12 -6.77 3.53
C ALA A 89 7.68 -5.50 2.87
N ALA A 90 8.25 -5.63 1.67
CA ALA A 90 8.72 -4.51 0.87
C ALA A 90 7.58 -3.60 0.37
N LEU A 91 6.32 -4.05 0.34
CA LEU A 91 5.18 -3.16 0.08
C LEU A 91 5.05 -2.05 1.12
N GLY A 92 5.54 -2.26 2.35
CA GLY A 92 5.63 -1.21 3.36
C GLY A 92 6.46 -0.01 2.87
N LEU A 93 7.54 -0.26 2.12
CA LEU A 93 8.35 0.79 1.51
C LEU A 93 7.57 1.54 0.42
N ALA A 94 6.86 0.82 -0.46
CA ALA A 94 6.03 1.44 -1.50
C ALA A 94 4.92 2.32 -0.89
N ASN A 95 4.28 1.85 0.19
CA ASN A 95 3.18 2.56 0.83
C ASN A 95 3.62 3.77 1.65
N SER A 96 4.83 3.76 2.21
CA SER A 96 5.32 4.83 3.09
C SER A 96 5.03 6.24 2.56
N ILE A 97 5.39 6.54 1.31
CA ILE A 97 5.30 7.90 0.76
C ILE A 97 3.88 8.24 0.27
N MET A 98 3.00 7.27 0.07
CA MET A 98 1.72 7.50 -0.60
C MET A 98 0.76 8.33 0.25
N TRP A 99 0.65 8.09 1.56
CA TRP A 99 -0.21 8.88 2.46
C TRP A 99 0.11 10.38 2.47
N PRO A 100 1.37 10.82 2.78
CA PRO A 100 1.72 12.23 2.78
C PRO A 100 1.75 12.87 1.38
N ALA A 101 1.74 12.09 0.30
CA ALA A 101 1.61 12.60 -1.06
C ALA A 101 0.14 12.76 -1.50
N ILE A 102 -0.71 11.76 -1.23
CA ILE A 102 -2.14 11.79 -1.61
C ILE A 102 -2.87 12.91 -0.86
N TRP A 103 -2.58 13.11 0.42
CA TRP A 103 -3.33 14.07 1.23
C TRP A 103 -3.23 15.51 0.72
N PRO A 104 -2.03 16.10 0.50
CA PRO A 104 -1.89 17.44 -0.05
C PRO A 104 -2.46 17.55 -1.46
N LEU A 105 -2.22 16.55 -2.33
CA LEU A 105 -2.77 16.51 -3.69
C LEU A 105 -4.31 16.50 -3.70
N ALA A 106 -4.93 15.83 -2.73
CA ALA A 106 -6.38 15.74 -2.63
C ALA A 106 -7.03 17.00 -2.07
N ILE A 107 -6.33 17.80 -1.26
CA ILE A 107 -6.85 19.06 -0.70
C ILE A 107 -6.48 20.29 -1.54
N ASN A 108 -5.50 20.18 -2.43
CA ASN A 108 -5.07 21.25 -3.30
C ASN A 108 -6.23 21.67 -4.24
N GLY A 109 -6.49 22.97 -4.36
CA GLY A 109 -7.55 23.50 -5.21
C GLY A 109 -8.98 23.50 -4.63
N LEU A 110 -9.24 22.96 -3.42
CA LEU A 110 -10.59 22.93 -2.84
C LEU A 110 -11.05 24.26 -2.22
N GLY A 111 -10.13 25.18 -1.89
CA GLY A 111 -10.45 26.49 -1.33
C GLY A 111 -11.40 26.41 -0.14
N LYS A 112 -12.60 26.99 -0.26
CA LYS A 112 -13.64 26.98 0.79
C LYS A 112 -14.12 25.58 1.20
N PHE A 113 -13.94 24.57 0.34
CA PHE A 113 -14.36 23.19 0.58
C PHE A 113 -13.28 22.33 1.24
N THR A 114 -12.10 22.86 1.53
CA THR A 114 -10.98 22.10 2.14
C THR A 114 -11.40 21.36 3.41
N LYS A 115 -12.21 21.98 4.27
CA LYS A 115 -12.73 21.32 5.50
C LYS A 115 -13.58 20.10 5.19
N GLN A 116 -14.46 20.18 4.19
CA GLN A 116 -15.30 19.06 3.77
C GLN A 116 -14.48 17.98 3.05
N GLY A 117 -13.53 18.39 2.20
CA GLY A 117 -12.58 17.49 1.53
C GLY A 117 -11.77 16.67 2.55
N SER A 118 -11.17 17.32 3.55
CA SER A 118 -10.44 16.63 4.62
C SER A 118 -11.34 15.67 5.42
N ALA A 119 -12.60 16.03 5.69
CA ALA A 119 -13.54 15.13 6.36
C ALA A 119 -13.81 13.86 5.53
N LEU A 120 -13.97 13.98 4.21
CA LEU A 120 -14.09 12.83 3.31
C LEU A 120 -12.82 11.96 3.30
N LEU A 121 -11.63 12.58 3.35
CA LEU A 121 -10.36 11.85 3.44
C LEU A 121 -10.24 11.05 4.75
N ILE A 122 -10.67 11.61 5.88
CA ILE A 122 -10.71 10.88 7.16
C ILE A 122 -11.67 9.70 7.06
N MET A 123 -12.86 9.89 6.47
CA MET A 123 -13.80 8.78 6.27
C MET A 123 -13.24 7.70 5.36
N ALA A 124 -12.39 8.06 4.39
CA ALA A 124 -11.73 7.10 3.51
C ALA A 124 -10.78 6.13 4.25
N ILE A 125 -10.35 6.44 5.49
CA ILE A 125 -9.57 5.51 6.33
C ILE A 125 -10.33 4.21 6.59
N SER A 126 -11.66 4.23 6.54
CA SER A 126 -12.50 3.03 6.63
C SER A 126 -12.16 1.94 5.61
N GLY A 127 -11.47 2.28 4.51
CA GLY A 127 -10.94 1.30 3.56
C GLY A 127 -9.98 0.30 4.18
N GLY A 128 -9.27 0.70 5.24
CA GLY A 128 -8.43 -0.19 6.05
C GLY A 128 -9.18 -1.29 6.78
N ALA A 129 -10.48 -1.14 7.05
CA ALA A 129 -11.29 -2.20 7.63
C ALA A 129 -11.97 -3.05 6.54
N ILE A 130 -12.43 -2.41 5.46
CA ILE A 130 -13.21 -3.08 4.41
C ILE A 130 -12.31 -3.97 3.53
N MET A 131 -11.14 -3.49 3.12
CA MET A 131 -10.28 -4.21 2.19
C MET A 131 -9.70 -5.51 2.76
N PRO A 132 -9.21 -5.56 4.03
CA PRO A 132 -8.80 -6.82 4.65
C PRO A 132 -9.93 -7.83 4.80
N LEU A 133 -11.17 -7.40 5.03
CA LEU A 133 -12.32 -8.32 5.07
C LEU A 133 -12.56 -8.97 3.71
N ILE A 134 -12.43 -8.20 2.62
CA ILE A 134 -12.53 -8.74 1.26
C ILE A 134 -11.37 -9.71 0.99
N TYR A 135 -10.14 -9.35 1.37
CA TYR A 135 -8.98 -10.24 1.28
C TYR A 135 -9.20 -11.54 2.07
N GLY A 136 -9.69 -11.43 3.31
CA GLY A 136 -10.00 -12.56 4.17
C GLY A 136 -11.02 -13.49 3.55
N ALA A 137 -12.11 -12.94 3.01
CA ALA A 137 -13.12 -13.69 2.28
C ALA A 137 -12.55 -14.40 1.04
N LEU A 138 -11.69 -13.74 0.26
CA LEU A 138 -11.01 -14.32 -0.90
C LEU A 138 -10.01 -15.42 -0.50
N SER A 139 -9.34 -15.26 0.64
CA SER A 139 -8.36 -16.24 1.15
C SER A 139 -9.01 -17.47 1.78
N GLY A 140 -10.18 -17.32 2.42
CA GLY A 140 -10.91 -18.39 3.12
C GLY A 140 -11.88 -19.17 2.23
N ALA A 141 -12.41 -18.57 1.16
CA ALA A 141 -13.34 -19.21 0.22
C ALA A 141 -12.60 -19.99 -0.88
N ASN A 142 -11.83 -21.02 -0.51
CA ASN A 142 -11.53 -22.23 -1.29
C ASN A 142 -11.23 -22.14 -2.82
N MET A 143 -10.72 -21.03 -3.38
CA MET A 143 -10.46 -20.97 -4.83
C MET A 143 -9.08 -20.45 -5.26
N LEU A 144 -8.29 -19.81 -4.39
CA LEU A 144 -7.10 -19.06 -4.85
C LEU A 144 -5.86 -19.16 -3.93
N GLY A 145 -5.99 -19.56 -2.66
CA GLY A 145 -4.86 -19.57 -1.72
C GLY A 145 -4.43 -18.15 -1.29
N SER A 146 -3.83 -18.03 -0.11
CA SER A 146 -3.46 -16.73 0.50
C SER A 146 -2.59 -15.87 -0.42
N GLN A 147 -1.77 -16.50 -1.27
CA GLN A 147 -0.89 -15.82 -2.21
C GLN A 147 -1.63 -15.13 -3.36
N ILE A 148 -2.66 -15.78 -3.94
CA ILE A 148 -3.40 -15.16 -5.06
C ILE A 148 -4.43 -14.15 -4.53
N ALA A 149 -4.83 -14.23 -3.26
CA ALA A 149 -5.69 -13.21 -2.64
C ALA A 149 -5.08 -11.80 -2.66
N TYR A 150 -3.74 -11.68 -2.77
CA TYR A 150 -3.05 -10.40 -2.98
C TYR A 150 -3.37 -9.73 -4.32
N VAL A 151 -4.05 -10.40 -5.25
CA VAL A 151 -4.51 -9.83 -6.52
C VAL A 151 -5.36 -8.57 -6.31
N ILE A 152 -6.05 -8.43 -5.17
CA ILE A 152 -6.86 -7.25 -4.81
C ILE A 152 -6.02 -5.96 -4.71
N LEU A 153 -4.72 -6.09 -4.45
CA LEU A 153 -3.79 -4.97 -4.37
C LEU A 153 -3.48 -4.39 -5.75
N ILE A 154 -3.48 -5.21 -6.81
CA ILE A 154 -3.19 -4.78 -8.18
C ILE A 154 -4.15 -3.67 -8.66
N PRO A 155 -5.50 -3.87 -8.70
CA PRO A 155 -6.41 -2.82 -9.11
C PRO A 155 -6.37 -1.60 -8.16
N SER A 156 -6.04 -1.81 -6.88
CA SER A 156 -5.90 -0.75 -5.89
C SER A 156 -4.71 0.18 -6.22
N TYR A 157 -3.53 -0.39 -6.48
CA TYR A 157 -2.36 0.38 -6.90
C TYR A 157 -2.50 0.97 -8.31
N LEU A 158 -3.16 0.28 -9.24
CA LEU A 158 -3.46 0.83 -10.57
C LEU A 158 -4.38 2.05 -10.48
N PHE A 159 -5.37 2.03 -9.58
CA PHE A 159 -6.23 3.20 -9.35
C PHE A 159 -5.43 4.36 -8.72
N ILE A 160 -4.52 4.07 -7.78
CA ILE A 160 -3.63 5.09 -7.20
C ILE A 160 -2.71 5.67 -8.28
N LEU A 161 -2.17 4.84 -9.17
CA LEU A 161 -1.34 5.25 -10.29
C LEU A 161 -2.12 6.16 -11.26
N TYR A 162 -3.36 5.78 -11.62
CA TYR A 162 -4.24 6.60 -12.44
C TYR A 162 -4.53 7.96 -11.78
N TYR A 163 -4.81 7.97 -10.47
CA TYR A 163 -5.01 9.21 -9.71
C TYR A 163 -3.76 10.09 -9.73
N ALA A 164 -2.58 9.52 -9.47
CA ALA A 164 -1.31 10.23 -9.47
C ALA A 164 -0.97 10.83 -10.86
N TRP A 165 -1.26 10.08 -11.93
CA TRP A 165 -1.08 10.55 -13.30
C TRP A 165 -2.03 11.69 -13.66
N SER A 166 -3.29 11.61 -13.23
CA SER A 166 -4.28 12.68 -13.40
C SER A 166 -3.85 13.96 -12.68
N GLN A 167 -3.33 13.85 -11.45
CA GLN A 167 -2.83 14.99 -10.68
C GLN A 167 -1.58 15.61 -11.30
N ASN A 168 -0.64 14.80 -11.82
CA ASN A 168 0.55 15.30 -12.51
C ASN A 168 0.23 16.06 -13.82
N LYS A 169 -0.97 15.91 -14.39
CA LYS A 169 -1.43 16.72 -15.53
C LYS A 169 -2.12 18.03 -15.11
N ALA A 170 -2.58 18.09 -13.87
CA ALA A 170 -3.21 19.27 -13.30
C ALA A 170 -2.18 20.23 -12.65
N GLU A 171 -0.98 19.72 -12.31
CA GLU A 171 0.24 20.50 -12.01
C GLU A 171 0.84 21.13 -13.28
#